data_AF-A0A842QSI6-F1
#
_entry.id   AF-A0A842QSI6-F1
#
_cell.length_a   1.000
_cell.length_b   1.000
_cell.length_c   1.000
_cell.angle_alpha   90.00
_cell.angle_beta   90.00
_cell.angle_gamma   90.00
#
_symmetry.space_group_name_H-M   'P 1'
#
loop_
_entity.id
_entity.type
_entity.pdbx_description
1 polymer ?
#
loop_
_entity_poly.entity_id
_entity_poly.type
_entity_poly.pdbx_seq_one_letter_code
_entity_poly.pdbx_strand_id
1 'polypeptide(L)'
;MINRKKVFFLSILLFFFASFFMTRFQDMEGFSSIGWLFIVIFALPSYYSVVLHLGYRKGVFVLIALSIIPVLVEAFAVYTGFPYGGFEYGTRLGGLFFDLVPLSVSFAYLPILLGGLFVASKYTRVFIEFCLTASVFNLFVDLVIDPAAV
;
A
#
# COMPACT_ATOMS: atom_id res chain seq x y z
N MET A 1 -14.85 -29.79 -2.89
CA MET A 1 -13.59 -29.39 -3.55
C MET A 1 -13.83 -28.08 -4.31
N ILE A 2 -13.12 -27.01 -3.96
CA ILE A 2 -13.22 -25.73 -4.66
C ILE A 2 -12.62 -25.87 -6.06
N ASN A 3 -13.40 -25.55 -7.11
CA ASN A 3 -12.92 -25.63 -8.49
C ASN A 3 -11.97 -24.44 -8.76
N ARG A 4 -10.67 -24.71 -8.75
CA ARG A 4 -9.60 -23.70 -8.90
C ARG A 4 -9.76 -22.83 -10.15
N LYS A 5 -10.25 -23.39 -11.27
CA LYS A 5 -10.49 -22.62 -12.52
C LYS A 5 -11.63 -21.61 -12.34
N LYS A 6 -12.72 -22.01 -11.67
CA LYS A 6 -13.85 -21.11 -11.38
C LYS A 6 -13.44 -19.98 -10.44
N VAL A 7 -12.64 -20.28 -9.42
CA VAL A 7 -12.11 -19.25 -8.50
C VAL A 7 -11.23 -18.27 -9.24
N PHE A 8 -10.27 -18.75 -10.04
CA PHE A 8 -9.39 -17.89 -10.82
C PHE A 8 -10.19 -16.96 -11.75
N PHE A 9 -11.16 -17.50 -12.50
CA PHE A 9 -12.00 -16.71 -13.38
C PHE A 9 -12.84 -15.68 -12.61
N LEU A 10 -13.41 -16.08 -11.47
CA LEU A 10 -14.16 -15.17 -10.60
C LEU A 10 -13.29 -14.04 -10.05
N SER A 11 -12.06 -14.33 -9.63
CA SER A 11 -11.11 -13.32 -9.16
C SER A 11 -10.79 -12.30 -10.24
N ILE A 12 -10.51 -12.74 -11.47
CA ILE A 12 -10.28 -11.84 -12.61
C ILE A 12 -11.49 -10.93 -12.83
N LEU A 13 -12.69 -11.53 -12.86
CA LEU A 13 -13.93 -10.78 -13.07
C LEU A 13 -14.14 -9.72 -11.98
N LEU A 14 -13.89 -10.07 -10.71
CA LEU A 14 -13.98 -9.16 -9.57
C LEU A 14 -12.97 -8.02 -9.69
N PHE A 15 -11.70 -8.30 -10.02
CA PHE A 15 -10.69 -7.26 -10.21
C PHE A 15 -11.02 -6.36 -11.41
N PHE A 16 -11.53 -6.91 -12.50
CA PHE A 16 -11.97 -6.15 -13.67
C PHE A 16 -13.10 -5.18 -13.30
N PHE A 17 -14.15 -5.67 -12.65
CA PHE A 17 -15.26 -4.81 -12.22
C PHE A 17 -14.80 -3.77 -11.19
N ALA A 18 -14.04 -4.17 -10.17
CA ALA A 18 -13.51 -3.23 -9.18
C ALA A 18 -12.72 -2.10 -9.87
N SER A 19 -11.83 -2.44 -10.81
CA SER A 19 -11.04 -1.46 -11.57
C SER A 19 -11.95 -0.57 -12.44
N PHE A 20 -12.87 -1.17 -13.21
CA PHE A 20 -13.81 -0.43 -14.07
C PHE A 20 -14.62 0.60 -13.28
N PHE A 21 -15.19 0.19 -12.14
CA PHE A 21 -15.96 1.09 -11.27
C PHE A 21 -15.07 2.19 -10.67
N MET A 22 -13.87 1.85 -10.19
CA MET A 22 -12.91 2.82 -9.65
C MET A 22 -12.46 3.85 -10.70
N THR A 23 -12.37 3.47 -11.98
CA THR A 23 -12.00 4.41 -13.05
C THR A 23 -13.18 5.24 -13.56
N ARG A 24 -14.39 4.69 -13.56
CA ARG A 24 -15.54 5.34 -14.22
C ARG A 24 -16.29 6.31 -13.30
N PHE A 25 -16.26 6.08 -11.99
CA PHE A 25 -17.07 6.78 -10.99
C PHE A 25 -16.23 7.63 -10.03
N GLN A 26 -15.11 8.18 -10.50
CA GLN A 26 -14.19 8.99 -9.70
C GLN A 26 -14.80 10.31 -9.21
N ASP A 27 -15.81 10.83 -9.92
CA ASP A 27 -16.42 12.14 -9.63
C ASP A 27 -17.63 12.04 -8.68
N MET A 28 -17.93 10.87 -8.13
CA MET A 28 -19.05 10.71 -7.19
C MET A 28 -18.73 11.32 -5.82
N GLU A 29 -19.71 11.99 -5.24
CA GLU A 29 -19.63 12.43 -3.84
C GLU A 29 -19.32 11.23 -2.93
N GLY A 30 -18.30 11.37 -2.07
CA GLY A 30 -17.86 10.31 -1.18
C GLY A 30 -16.87 9.30 -1.77
N PHE A 31 -16.48 9.42 -3.05
CA PHE A 31 -15.46 8.53 -3.66
C PHE A 31 -14.16 8.49 -2.84
N SER A 32 -13.67 9.66 -2.44
CA SER A 32 -12.44 9.81 -1.62
C SER A 32 -12.56 9.13 -0.25
N SER A 33 -13.69 9.33 0.45
CA SER A 33 -13.95 8.71 1.76
C SER A 33 -14.05 7.19 1.69
N ILE A 34 -14.71 6.68 0.64
CA ILE A 34 -14.85 5.23 0.40
C ILE A 34 -13.49 4.63 0.04
N GLY A 35 -12.74 5.26 -0.87
CA GLY A 35 -11.39 4.82 -1.24
C GLY A 35 -10.46 4.72 -0.04
N TRP A 36 -10.43 5.76 0.80
CA TRP A 36 -9.67 5.77 2.05
C TRP A 36 -10.05 4.61 2.98
N LEU A 37 -11.35 4.35 3.16
CA LEU A 37 -11.84 3.25 3.99
C LEU A 37 -11.36 1.89 3.46
N PHE A 38 -11.43 1.67 2.15
CA PHE A 38 -10.96 0.43 1.55
C PHE A 38 -9.46 0.23 1.74
N ILE A 39 -8.64 1.26 1.58
CA ILE A 39 -7.19 1.19 1.82
C ILE A 39 -6.92 0.72 3.25
N VAL A 40 -7.59 1.31 4.25
CA VAL A 40 -7.44 0.90 5.65
C VAL A 40 -7.88 -0.54 5.86
N ILE A 41 -9.05 -0.94 5.34
CA ILE A 41 -9.57 -2.32 5.48
C ILE A 41 -8.61 -3.33 4.86
N PHE A 42 -8.05 -3.03 3.67
CA PHE A 42 -7.09 -3.92 3.00
C PHE A 42 -5.76 -4.03 3.74
N ALA A 43 -5.38 -3.03 4.54
CA ALA A 43 -4.18 -3.08 5.34
C ALA A 43 -4.33 -3.98 6.59
N LEU A 44 -5.54 -4.09 7.16
CA LEU A 44 -5.79 -4.76 8.44
C LEU A 44 -5.26 -6.21 8.53
N PRO A 45 -5.40 -7.09 7.51
CA PRO A 45 -4.89 -8.46 7.61
C PRO A 45 -3.38 -8.52 7.83
N SER A 46 -2.63 -7.63 7.16
CA SER A 46 -1.17 -7.56 7.32
C SER A 46 -0.78 -7.06 8.72
N TYR A 47 -1.53 -6.08 9.25
CA TYR A 47 -1.29 -5.50 10.57
C TYR A 47 -1.60 -6.50 11.67
N TYR A 48 -2.72 -7.20 11.53
CA TYR A 48 -3.12 -8.28 12.41
C TYR A 48 -2.04 -9.35 12.48
N SER A 49 -1.48 -9.75 11.33
CA SER A 49 -0.36 -10.70 11.29
C SER A 49 0.85 -10.20 12.09
N VAL A 50 1.29 -8.95 11.89
CA VAL A 50 2.43 -8.39 12.62
C VAL A 50 2.18 -8.35 14.13
N VAL A 51 1.00 -7.90 14.55
CA VAL A 51 0.59 -7.84 15.95
C VAL A 51 0.56 -9.23 16.59
N LEU A 52 0.08 -10.24 15.87
CA LEU A 52 0.11 -11.63 16.34
C LEU A 52 1.54 -12.15 16.52
N HIS A 53 2.43 -11.91 15.56
CA HIS A 53 3.79 -12.47 15.58
C HIS A 53 4.72 -11.77 16.59
N LEU A 54 4.61 -10.44 16.74
CA LEU A 54 5.48 -9.65 17.62
C LEU A 54 4.86 -9.39 19.01
N GLY A 55 3.57 -9.70 19.18
CA GLY A 55 2.77 -9.31 20.32
C GLY A 55 2.28 -7.86 20.23
N TYR A 56 1.20 -7.54 20.95
CA TYR A 56 0.48 -6.26 20.83
C TYR A 56 1.37 -5.02 20.93
N ARG A 57 2.15 -4.88 22.02
CA ARG A 57 2.95 -3.66 22.26
C ARG A 57 4.01 -3.43 21.17
N LYS A 58 4.78 -4.46 20.84
CA LYS A 58 5.86 -4.37 19.84
C LYS A 58 5.29 -4.26 18.43
N GLY A 59 4.26 -5.03 18.10
CA GLY A 59 3.61 -5.00 16.80
C GLY A 59 3.00 -3.64 16.50
N VAL A 60 2.23 -3.07 17.43
CA VAL A 60 1.66 -1.72 17.27
C VAL A 60 2.75 -0.67 17.15
N PHE A 61 3.81 -0.74 17.97
CA PHE A 61 4.93 0.20 17.86
C PHE A 61 5.61 0.14 16.49
N VAL A 62 5.91 -1.07 15.99
CA VAL A 62 6.52 -1.26 14.66
C VAL A 62 5.60 -0.75 13.56
N LEU A 63 4.30 -1.04 13.61
CA LEU A 63 3.34 -0.55 12.63
C LEU A 63 3.27 0.98 12.61
N ILE A 64 3.19 1.63 13.78
CA ILE A 64 3.19 3.09 13.88
C ILE A 64 4.49 3.67 13.30
N ALA A 65 5.64 3.13 13.70
CA ALA A 65 6.93 3.61 13.22
C ALA A 65 7.05 3.49 11.69
N LEU A 66 6.66 2.34 11.14
CA LEU A 66 6.71 2.10 9.70
C LEU A 66 5.65 2.88 8.91
N SER A 67 4.50 3.21 9.51
CA SER A 67 3.46 4.04 8.88
C SER A 67 3.85 5.53 8.79
N ILE A 68 4.64 6.05 9.73
CA ILE A 68 5.07 7.45 9.73
C ILE A 68 6.11 7.73 8.64
N ILE A 69 7.04 6.79 8.43
CA ILE A 69 8.14 6.96 7.47
C ILE A 69 7.68 7.36 6.06
N PRO A 70 6.75 6.63 5.39
CA PRO A 70 6.35 6.99 4.03
C PRO A 70 5.69 8.37 3.98
N VAL A 71 4.88 8.75 4.97
CA VAL A 71 4.29 10.10 5.02
C VAL A 71 5.37 11.19 5.10
N LEU A 72 6.43 10.97 5.88
CA LEU A 72 7.54 11.92 5.96
C LEU A 72 8.32 12.00 4.64
N VAL A 73 8.58 10.86 3.99
CA VAL A 73 9.27 10.81 2.70
C VAL A 73 8.45 11.51 1.63
N GLU A 74 7.14 11.24 1.56
CA GLU A 74 6.22 11.89 0.62
C GLU A 74 6.12 13.40 0.90
N ALA A 75 6.01 13.81 2.15
CA ALA A 75 5.92 15.23 2.51
C ALA A 75 7.21 15.97 2.14
N PHE A 76 8.35 15.33 2.34
CA PHE A 76 9.64 15.84 1.90
C PHE A 76 9.72 15.94 0.37
N ALA A 77 9.21 14.93 -0.36
CA ALA A 77 9.23 14.91 -1.81
C ALA A 77 8.31 15.98 -2.42
N VAL A 78 7.11 16.17 -1.89
CA VAL A 78 6.21 17.26 -2.31
C VAL A 78 6.85 18.63 -2.03
N TYR A 79 7.48 18.80 -0.86
CA TYR A 79 8.08 20.07 -0.48
C TYR A 79 9.35 20.42 -1.27
N THR A 80 10.19 19.42 -1.59
CA THR A 80 11.53 19.65 -2.20
C THR A 80 11.61 19.28 -3.67
N GLY A 81 10.68 18.49 -4.19
CA GLY A 81 10.75 17.89 -5.52
C GLY A 81 11.77 16.74 -5.63
N PHE A 82 12.38 16.29 -4.54
CA PHE A 82 13.32 15.15 -4.53
C PHE A 82 12.79 14.02 -3.63
N PRO A 83 12.85 12.74 -4.03
CA PRO A 83 13.58 12.18 -5.17
C PRO A 83 12.74 12.03 -6.46
N TYR A 84 11.44 12.30 -6.42
CA TYR A 84 10.51 11.93 -7.49
C TYR A 84 10.28 13.02 -8.56
N GLY A 85 10.80 14.24 -8.36
CA GLY A 85 10.38 15.42 -9.12
C GLY A 85 9.26 16.18 -8.40
N GLY A 86 8.81 17.29 -8.98
CA GLY A 86 7.71 18.09 -8.42
C GLY A 86 6.34 17.47 -8.73
N PHE A 87 5.57 17.17 -7.69
CA PHE A 87 4.19 16.68 -7.79
C PHE A 87 3.37 17.16 -6.60
N GLU A 88 2.04 17.09 -6.73
CA GLU A 88 1.09 17.47 -5.68
C GLU A 88 0.01 16.39 -5.54
N TYR A 89 -0.40 16.12 -4.30
CA TYR A 89 -1.52 15.21 -4.04
C TYR A 89 -2.86 15.92 -4.21
N GLY A 90 -3.76 15.31 -4.97
CA GLY A 90 -5.16 15.71 -4.99
C GLY A 90 -5.95 15.18 -3.78
N THR A 91 -7.18 15.67 -3.61
CA THR A 91 -8.11 15.25 -2.53
C THR A 91 -8.77 13.89 -2.74
N ARG A 92 -8.36 13.15 -3.78
CA ARG A 92 -8.98 11.87 -4.20
C ARG A 92 -8.64 10.70 -3.27
N LEU A 93 -7.53 10.77 -2.52
CA LEU A 93 -7.06 9.71 -1.62
C LEU A 93 -7.44 9.94 -0.15
N GLY A 94 -8.34 10.88 0.13
CA GLY A 94 -8.73 11.31 1.46
C GLY A 94 -8.30 12.74 1.76
N GLY A 95 -8.52 13.18 3.00
CA GLY A 95 -8.05 14.47 3.49
C GLY A 95 -6.51 14.52 3.52
N LEU A 96 -5.96 15.66 3.08
CA LEU A 96 -4.54 15.94 3.17
C LEU A 96 -4.18 16.29 4.61
N PHE A 97 -3.05 15.76 5.07
CA PHE A 97 -2.44 16.18 6.32
C PHE A 97 -1.50 17.35 6.03
N PHE A 98 -1.71 18.47 6.74
CA PHE A 98 -1.01 19.74 6.49
C PHE A 98 -1.07 20.22 5.02
N ASP A 99 -2.14 19.91 4.31
CA ASP A 99 -2.32 20.21 2.87
C ASP A 99 -1.22 19.64 1.96
N LEU A 100 -0.45 18.66 2.45
CA LEU A 100 0.72 18.09 1.78
C LEU A 100 0.49 16.65 1.33
N VAL A 101 0.17 15.74 2.27
CA VAL A 101 0.14 14.30 2.00
C VAL A 101 -1.10 13.63 2.60
N PRO A 102 -1.82 12.77 1.86
CA PRO A 102 -2.93 12.00 2.40
C PRO A 102 -2.48 11.02 3.49
N LEU A 103 -3.21 10.94 4.61
CA LEU A 103 -2.91 9.95 5.65
C LEU A 103 -3.06 8.49 5.18
N SER A 104 -3.85 8.25 4.12
CA SER A 104 -3.99 6.93 3.49
C SER A 104 -2.66 6.34 3.02
N VAL A 105 -1.67 7.17 2.69
CA VAL A 105 -0.29 6.75 2.35
C VAL A 105 0.29 5.84 3.45
N SER A 106 -0.01 6.14 4.72
CA SER A 106 0.44 5.34 5.88
C SER A 106 -0.05 3.88 5.85
N PHE A 107 -1.16 3.64 5.16
CA PHE A 107 -1.86 2.35 5.08
C PHE A 107 -1.71 1.67 3.72
N ALA A 108 -1.47 2.44 2.65
CA ALA A 108 -1.30 1.89 1.31
C ALA A 108 0.03 1.15 1.15
N TYR A 109 1.15 1.75 1.59
CA TYR A 109 2.49 1.18 1.37
C TYR A 109 2.85 0.07 2.36
N LEU A 110 2.36 0.14 3.59
CA LEU A 110 2.81 -0.76 4.65
C LEU A 110 2.47 -2.24 4.37
N PRO A 111 1.28 -2.62 3.88
CA PRO A 111 0.99 -3.99 3.49
C PRO A 111 1.89 -4.52 2.37
N ILE A 112 2.25 -3.65 1.40
CA ILE A 112 3.17 -3.98 0.30
C ILE A 112 4.54 -4.32 0.90
N LEU A 113 5.08 -3.41 1.72
CA LEU A 113 6.35 -3.59 2.41
C LEU A 113 6.38 -4.90 3.23
N LEU A 114 5.37 -5.13 4.06
CA LEU A 114 5.27 -6.33 4.89
C LEU A 114 5.19 -7.61 4.04
N GLY A 115 4.48 -7.55 2.91
CA GLY A 115 4.44 -8.63 1.92
C GLY A 115 5.82 -8.94 1.35
N GLY A 116 6.55 -7.92 0.89
CA GLY A 116 7.91 -8.06 0.36
C GLY A 116 8.89 -8.62 1.40
N LEU A 117 8.83 -8.14 2.65
CA LEU A 117 9.64 -8.66 3.76
C LEU A 117 9.32 -10.13 4.04
N PHE A 118 8.05 -10.51 4.04
CA PHE A 118 7.64 -11.90 4.23
C PHE A 118 8.17 -12.79 3.11
N VAL A 119 8.01 -12.38 1.85
CA VAL A 119 8.51 -13.10 0.68
C VAL A 119 10.02 -13.28 0.78
N ALA A 120 10.78 -12.19 0.98
CA ALA A 120 12.24 -12.24 1.10
C ALA A 120 12.71 -13.18 2.23
N SER A 121 12.00 -13.21 3.37
CA SER A 121 12.32 -14.08 4.50
C SER A 121 12.24 -15.58 4.20
N LYS A 122 11.50 -15.96 3.15
CA LYS A 122 11.37 -17.35 2.69
C LYS A 122 12.50 -17.76 1.75
N TYR A 123 13.10 -16.80 1.03
CA TYR A 123 14.13 -17.09 0.03
C TYR A 123 15.54 -17.04 0.59
N THR A 124 15.83 -16.12 1.50
CA THR A 124 17.20 -15.92 1.99
C THR A 124 17.24 -15.48 3.45
N ARG A 125 18.38 -15.75 4.09
CA ARG A 125 18.73 -15.27 5.43
C ARG A 125 19.87 -14.25 5.39
N VAL A 126 20.50 -14.04 4.23
CA VAL A 126 21.57 -13.07 4.03
C VAL A 126 20.94 -11.70 3.95
N PHE A 127 21.39 -10.76 4.79
CA PHE A 127 20.75 -9.45 4.93
C PHE A 127 20.66 -8.66 3.62
N ILE A 128 21.75 -8.63 2.83
CA ILE A 128 21.77 -7.89 1.56
C ILE A 128 20.78 -8.50 0.56
N GLU A 129 20.80 -9.83 0.40
CA GLU A 129 19.87 -10.52 -0.50
C GLU A 129 18.42 -10.35 -0.04
N PHE A 130 18.18 -10.35 1.28
CA PHE A 130 16.87 -10.11 1.87
C PHE A 130 16.35 -8.72 1.50
N CYS A 131 17.17 -7.68 1.70
CA CYS A 131 16.83 -6.32 1.34
C CYS A 131 16.57 -6.19 -0.17
N LEU A 132 17.46 -6.72 -1.01
CA LEU A 132 17.30 -6.67 -2.46
C LEU A 132 16.01 -7.39 -2.92
N THR A 133 15.74 -8.57 -2.39
CA THR A 133 14.54 -9.35 -2.74
C THR A 133 13.26 -8.62 -2.32
N ALA A 134 13.23 -8.07 -1.11
CA ALA A 134 12.10 -7.31 -0.61
C ALA A 134 11.87 -6.03 -1.44
N SER A 135 12.93 -5.29 -1.74
CA SER A 135 12.87 -4.07 -2.56
C SER A 135 12.40 -4.35 -3.98
N VAL A 136 12.95 -5.37 -4.64
CA VAL A 136 12.55 -5.77 -6.00
C VAL A 136 11.08 -6.21 -6.02
N PHE A 137 10.65 -7.00 -5.03
CA PHE A 137 9.25 -7.40 -4.92
C PHE A 137 8.32 -6.18 -4.76
N ASN A 138 8.66 -5.26 -3.86
CA ASN A 138 7.87 -4.06 -3.64
C ASN A 138 7.81 -3.18 -4.89
N LEU A 139 8.93 -3.01 -5.60
CA LEU A 139 8.97 -2.30 -6.88
C LEU A 139 7.99 -2.90 -7.90
N PHE A 140 7.97 -4.22 -8.06
CA PHE A 140 7.05 -4.86 -8.99
C PHE A 140 5.58 -4.70 -8.58
N VAL A 141 5.28 -4.72 -7.29
CA VAL A 141 3.92 -4.47 -6.80
C VAL A 141 3.53 -3.02 -7.05
N ASP A 142 4.43 -2.09 -6.78
CA ASP A 142 4.21 -0.65 -6.96
C ASP A 142 3.99 -0.29 -8.44
N LEU A 143 4.78 -0.85 -9.36
CA LEU A 143 4.60 -0.68 -10.81
C LEU A 143 3.22 -1.12 -11.32
N VAL A 144 2.56 -2.06 -10.63
CA VAL A 144 1.21 -2.51 -10.99
C VAL A 144 0.13 -1.63 -10.36
N ILE A 145 0.37 -1.13 -9.14
CA ILE A 145 -0.61 -0.37 -8.36
C ILE A 145 -0.58 1.12 -8.73
N ASP A 146 0.61 1.70 -8.88
CA ASP A 146 0.84 3.08 -9.28
C ASP A 146 1.78 3.14 -10.51
N PRO A 147 1.29 2.76 -11.70
CA PRO A 147 2.09 2.81 -12.92
C PRO A 147 2.44 4.24 -13.37
N ALA A 148 1.88 5.27 -12.72
CA ALA A 148 2.09 6.68 -13.06
C ALA A 148 3.30 7.30 -12.32
N ALA A 149 3.92 6.57 -11.38
CA ALA A 149 5.12 6.99 -10.67
C ALA A 149 6.43 6.84 -11.48
N VAL A 150 6.34 6.55 -12.79
CA VAL A 150 7.46 6.52 -13.76
C VAL A 150 7.11 7.25 -15.05
#